data_AF-A0A453AZ45-F1
#
_entry.id   AF-A0A453AZ45-F1
#
_cell.length_a   1.000
_cell.length_b   1.000
_cell.length_c   1.000
_cell.angle_alpha   90.00
_cell.angle_beta   90.00
_cell.angle_gamma   90.00
#
_symmetry.space_group_name_H-M   'P 1'
#
loop_
_entity.id
_entity.type
_entity.pdbx_description
1 polymer ?
#
loop_
_entity_poly.entity_id
_entity_poly.type
_entity_poly.pdbx_seq_one_letter_code
_entity_poly.pdbx_strand_id
1 'polypeptide(L)'
;RMGKYEMGRTLGEGHFGKVRLARHADTGRAFAIKILDRQRILAMKIDEQIKTEIATLKLLKHPNVVRLYEVAASKTKIYMVLEYVNGGELFEKIALKGKLSEKEGRKLFQQLMDAVSYCHERGVYHRDLKPENVLVDAKGNIKVSDFGLSALPQHQRVWYFSF
;
A
#
# COMPACT_ATOMS: atom_id res chain seq x y z
N ARG A 1 12.02 2.59 -18.36
CA ARG A 1 10.66 2.03 -18.55
C ARG A 1 10.61 0.66 -17.87
N MET A 2 9.45 0.25 -17.37
CA MET A 2 9.21 -1.10 -16.85
C MET A 2 8.07 -1.69 -17.67
N GLY A 3 8.39 -2.55 -18.64
CA GLY A 3 7.43 -3.01 -19.64
C GLY A 3 6.65 -1.84 -20.28
N LYS A 4 5.32 -1.89 -20.16
CA LYS A 4 4.35 -0.89 -20.63
C LYS A 4 4.21 0.36 -19.75
N TYR A 5 5.05 0.53 -18.72
CA TYR A 5 4.99 1.65 -17.78
C TYR A 5 6.18 2.60 -17.90
N GLU A 6 5.85 3.88 -17.98
CA GLU A 6 6.78 4.99 -17.89
C GLU A 6 6.91 5.41 -16.41
N MET A 7 8.11 5.22 -15.86
CA MET A 7 8.39 5.47 -14.45
C MET A 7 8.63 6.96 -14.21
N GLY A 8 7.86 7.56 -13.31
CA GLY A 8 7.99 8.94 -12.88
C GLY A 8 8.71 9.10 -11.53
N ARG A 9 8.37 10.17 -10.81
CA ARG A 9 8.95 10.52 -9.50
C ARG A 9 8.67 9.46 -8.41
N THR A 10 9.51 9.44 -7.39
CA THR A 10 9.25 8.67 -6.16
C THR A 10 8.06 9.29 -5.43
N LEU A 11 7.15 8.44 -4.95
CA LEU A 11 6.00 8.82 -4.13
C LEU A 11 6.27 8.57 -2.64
N GLY A 12 7.09 7.57 -2.34
CA GLY A 12 7.49 7.25 -0.98
C GLY A 12 8.51 6.11 -0.92
N GLU A 13 9.12 5.94 0.24
CA GLU A 13 10.05 4.86 0.53
C GLU A 13 9.59 4.13 1.79
N GLY A 14 9.49 2.82 1.71
CA GLY A 14 9.07 1.96 2.80
C GLY A 14 10.14 0.91 3.13
N HIS A 15 9.89 0.15 4.21
CA HIS A 15 10.85 -0.82 4.72
C HIS A 15 11.36 -1.80 3.65
N PHE A 16 10.48 -2.28 2.78
CA PHE A 16 10.81 -3.29 1.76
C PHE A 16 11.16 -2.71 0.38
N GLY A 17 11.14 -1.39 0.22
CA GLY A 17 11.54 -0.75 -1.03
C GLY A 17 10.82 0.55 -1.33
N LYS A 18 10.81 0.94 -2.60
CA LYS A 18 10.39 2.27 -3.05
C LYS A 18 9.10 2.24 -3.85
N VAL A 19 8.27 3.26 -3.70
CA VAL A 19 7.05 3.46 -4.47
C VAL A 19 7.28 4.61 -5.44
N ARG A 20 7.01 4.39 -6.73
CA ARG A 20 7.15 5.41 -7.78
C ARG A 20 5.83 5.61 -8.50
N LEU A 21 5.54 6.84 -8.88
CA LEU A 21 4.49 7.14 -9.85
C LEU A 21 4.87 6.50 -11.18
N ALA A 22 3.91 5.96 -11.91
CA ALA A 22 4.09 5.50 -13.26
C ALA A 22 2.86 5.81 -14.12
N ARG A 23 3.04 5.89 -15.43
CA ARG A 23 1.94 5.98 -16.40
C ARG A 23 2.01 4.81 -17.35
N HIS A 24 0.87 4.22 -17.68
CA HIS A 24 0.79 3.25 -18.75
C HIS A 24 1.01 3.96 -20.08
N ALA A 25 1.97 3.49 -20.88
CA ALA A 25 2.42 4.16 -22.10
C ALA A 25 1.26 4.38 -23.09
N ASP A 26 0.42 3.38 -23.29
CA ASP A 26 -0.66 3.46 -24.30
C ASP A 26 -1.90 4.22 -23.83
N THR A 27 -2.24 4.15 -22.53
CA THR A 27 -3.52 4.70 -22.02
C THR A 27 -3.34 6.00 -21.23
N GLY A 28 -2.10 6.38 -20.92
CA GLY A 28 -1.78 7.54 -20.06
C GLY A 28 -2.22 7.39 -18.59
N ARG A 29 -2.89 6.28 -18.23
CA ARG A 29 -3.43 6.06 -16.89
C ARG A 29 -2.30 5.97 -15.86
N ALA A 30 -2.49 6.68 -14.75
CA ALA A 30 -1.52 6.72 -13.65
C ALA A 30 -1.65 5.51 -12.70
N PHE A 31 -0.50 5.04 -12.21
CA PHE A 31 -0.35 3.92 -11.28
C PHE A 31 0.75 4.23 -10.26
N ALA A 32 0.69 3.57 -9.10
CA ALA A 32 1.79 3.53 -8.15
C ALA A 32 2.51 2.19 -8.28
N ILE A 33 3.82 2.17 -8.52
CA ILE A 33 4.60 0.94 -8.65
C ILE A 33 5.47 0.79 -7.41
N LYS A 34 5.14 -0.19 -6.56
CA LYS A 34 5.94 -0.59 -5.41
C LYS A 34 7.01 -1.59 -5.87
N ILE A 35 8.27 -1.28 -5.60
CA ILE A 35 9.44 -2.03 -6.06
C ILE A 35 10.11 -2.65 -4.84
N LEU A 36 10.03 -3.97 -4.70
CA LEU A 36 10.61 -4.74 -3.61
C LEU A 36 11.93 -5.38 -4.01
N ASP A 37 12.85 -5.50 -3.05
CA ASP A 37 14.13 -6.20 -3.26
C ASP A 37 14.00 -7.71 -3.04
N ARG A 38 14.23 -8.50 -4.09
CA ARG A 38 14.09 -9.97 -4.03
C ARG A 38 15.17 -10.63 -3.18
N GLN A 39 16.40 -10.11 -3.20
CA GLN A 39 17.48 -10.68 -2.39
C GLN A 39 17.21 -10.48 -0.91
N ARG A 40 16.72 -9.29 -0.52
CA ARG A 40 16.31 -9.01 0.86
C ARG A 40 15.18 -9.92 1.34
N ILE A 41 14.18 -10.15 0.48
CA ILE A 41 13.08 -11.08 0.77
C ILE A 41 13.59 -12.50 1.02
N LEU A 42 14.50 -12.99 0.17
CA LEU A 42 15.10 -14.31 0.32
C LEU A 42 15.97 -14.40 1.58
N ALA A 43 16.75 -13.37 1.88
CA ALA A 43 17.57 -13.31 3.09
C ALA A 43 16.72 -13.38 4.38
N MET A 44 15.52 -12.80 4.35
CA MET A 44 14.56 -12.86 5.45
C MET A 44 13.73 -14.16 5.48
N LYS A 45 13.87 -15.05 4.48
CA LYS A 45 13.14 -16.33 4.36
C LYS A 45 11.61 -16.18 4.39
N ILE A 46 11.10 -15.13 3.74
CA ILE A 46 9.66 -14.76 3.72
C ILE A 46 9.06 -14.81 2.31
N ASP A 47 9.72 -15.49 1.36
CA ASP A 47 9.31 -15.49 -0.04
C ASP A 47 7.97 -16.21 -0.28
N GLU A 48 7.72 -17.32 0.41
CA GLU A 48 6.43 -18.04 0.34
C GLU A 48 5.27 -17.23 0.95
N GLN A 49 5.54 -16.54 2.08
CA GLN A 49 4.55 -15.66 2.70
C GLN A 49 4.17 -14.51 1.76
N ILE A 50 5.16 -13.85 1.15
CA ILE A 50 4.92 -12.77 0.18
C ILE A 50 4.13 -13.27 -1.03
N LYS A 51 4.45 -14.44 -1.59
CA LYS A 51 3.71 -15.00 -2.74
C LYS A 51 2.25 -15.22 -2.40
N THR A 52 1.98 -15.78 -1.23
CA THR A 52 0.61 -16.02 -0.74
C THR A 52 -0.15 -14.72 -0.58
N GLU A 53 0.44 -13.74 0.12
CA GLU A 53 -0.17 -12.42 0.33
C GLU A 53 -0.44 -11.70 -1.01
N ILE A 54 0.52 -11.72 -1.94
CA ILE A 54 0.33 -11.17 -3.29
C ILE A 54 -0.82 -11.86 -4.03
N ALA A 55 -0.94 -13.18 -3.92
CA ALA A 55 -2.01 -13.92 -4.57
C ALA A 55 -3.38 -13.49 -4.02
N THR A 56 -3.51 -13.33 -2.71
CA THR A 56 -4.76 -12.87 -2.09
C THR A 56 -5.05 -11.40 -2.42
N LEU A 57 -4.05 -10.53 -2.39
CA LEU A 57 -4.18 -9.11 -2.75
C LEU A 57 -4.70 -8.89 -4.18
N LYS A 58 -4.32 -9.76 -5.14
CA LYS A 58 -4.82 -9.71 -6.52
C LYS A 58 -6.33 -9.93 -6.62
N LEU A 59 -6.92 -10.63 -5.66
CA LEU A 59 -8.34 -10.96 -5.64
C LEU A 59 -9.18 -9.86 -4.96
N LEU A 60 -8.56 -9.00 -4.15
CA LEU A 60 -9.27 -7.93 -3.46
C LEU A 60 -9.81 -6.89 -4.45
N LYS A 61 -11.11 -6.64 -4.36
CA LYS A 61 -11.85 -5.65 -5.14
C LYS A 61 -12.84 -4.95 -4.22
N HIS A 62 -12.38 -3.88 -3.58
CA HIS A 62 -13.17 -3.06 -2.67
C HIS A 62 -12.97 -1.58 -2.98
N PRO A 63 -14.02 -0.74 -2.95
CA PRO A 63 -13.89 0.69 -3.23
C PRO A 63 -12.88 1.40 -2.31
N ASN A 64 -12.77 0.98 -1.06
CA ASN A 64 -11.89 1.58 -0.05
C ASN A 64 -10.57 0.82 0.19
N VAL A 65 -10.19 -0.11 -0.69
CA VAL A 65 -8.88 -0.79 -0.66
C VAL A 65 -8.13 -0.46 -1.95
N VAL A 66 -6.84 -0.14 -1.84
CA VAL A 66 -5.97 0.09 -3.00
C VAL A 66 -5.86 -1.20 -3.80
N ARG A 67 -6.24 -1.13 -5.08
CA ARG A 67 -6.24 -2.32 -5.94
C ARG A 67 -4.83 -2.66 -6.44
N LEU A 68 -4.47 -3.93 -6.37
CA LEU A 68 -3.35 -4.52 -7.10
C LEU A 68 -3.81 -4.92 -8.51
N TYR A 69 -3.23 -4.28 -9.53
CA TYR A 69 -3.57 -4.56 -10.93
C TYR A 69 -2.76 -5.70 -11.50
N GLU A 70 -1.44 -5.67 -11.28
CA GLU A 70 -0.54 -6.67 -11.79
C GLU A 70 0.73 -6.77 -10.94
N VAL A 71 1.43 -7.88 -11.10
CA VAL A 71 2.74 -8.12 -10.50
C VAL A 71 3.67 -8.64 -11.57
N ALA A 72 4.87 -8.07 -11.63
CA ALA A 72 5.96 -8.56 -12.45
C ALA A 72 7.18 -8.81 -11.57
N ALA A 73 8.06 -9.69 -12.01
CA ALA A 73 9.28 -10.01 -11.30
C ALA A 73 10.47 -10.06 -12.27
N SER A 74 11.64 -9.73 -11.72
CA SER A 74 12.94 -9.91 -12.35
C SER A 74 13.81 -10.75 -11.42
N LYS A 75 15.06 -11.02 -11.81
CA LYS A 75 16.02 -11.75 -10.97
C LYS A 75 16.24 -11.07 -9.60
N THR A 76 16.15 -9.74 -9.54
CA THR A 76 16.54 -8.95 -8.36
C THR A 76 15.38 -8.16 -7.73
N LYS A 77 14.29 -7.90 -8.45
CA LYS A 77 13.18 -7.04 -7.99
C LYS A 77 11.81 -7.66 -8.27
N ILE A 78 10.87 -7.38 -7.38
CA ILE A 78 9.43 -7.60 -7.58
C ILE A 78 8.75 -6.24 -7.74
N TYR A 79 7.88 -6.12 -8.75
CA TYR A 79 7.16 -4.90 -9.09
C TYR A 79 5.66 -5.16 -8.90
N MET A 80 5.03 -4.38 -8.02
CA MET A 80 3.59 -4.43 -7.80
C MET A 80 2.97 -3.15 -8.36
N VAL A 81 2.09 -3.29 -9.35
CA VAL A 81 1.40 -2.16 -9.98
C VAL A 81 0.06 -1.95 -9.26
N LEU A 82 -0.01 -0.86 -8.52
CA LEU A 82 -1.11 -0.50 -7.63
C LEU A 82 -1.91 0.67 -8.21
N GLU A 83 -3.16 0.77 -7.77
CA GLU A 83 -3.98 1.96 -7.96
C GLU A 83 -3.23 3.21 -7.46
N TYR A 84 -3.13 4.24 -8.31
CA TYR A 84 -2.66 5.54 -7.88
C TYR A 84 -3.80 6.35 -7.27
N VAL A 85 -3.65 6.76 -6.01
CA VAL A 85 -4.61 7.60 -5.30
C VAL A 85 -4.08 9.03 -5.26
N ASN A 86 -4.80 9.96 -5.87
CA ASN A 86 -4.29 11.30 -6.19
C ASN A 86 -4.54 12.38 -5.12
N GLY A 87 -5.27 12.08 -4.05
CA GLY A 87 -5.59 13.07 -3.02
C GLY A 87 -4.61 13.12 -1.85
N GLY A 88 -3.59 12.25 -1.82
CA GLY A 88 -2.57 12.21 -0.75
C GLY A 88 -3.05 11.49 0.52
N GLU A 89 -2.31 11.68 1.61
CA GLU A 89 -2.57 11.01 2.89
C GLU A 89 -3.72 11.69 3.64
N LEU A 90 -4.56 10.90 4.32
CA LEU A 90 -5.64 11.42 5.14
C LEU A 90 -5.09 12.30 6.27
N PHE A 91 -4.00 11.87 6.89
CA PHE A 91 -3.40 12.57 8.02
C PHE A 91 -2.92 13.97 7.64
N GLU A 92 -2.25 14.14 6.51
CA GLU A 92 -1.83 15.46 6.02
C GLU A 92 -3.04 16.40 5.81
N LYS A 93 -4.15 15.87 5.28
CA LYS A 93 -5.38 16.66 5.13
C LYS A 93 -5.95 17.11 6.47
N ILE A 94 -5.94 16.24 7.48
CA ILE A 94 -6.41 16.56 8.83
C ILE A 94 -5.46 17.57 9.48
N ALA A 95 -4.14 17.39 9.36
CA ALA A 95 -3.16 18.31 9.90
C ALA A 95 -3.31 19.73 9.31
N LEU A 96 -3.62 19.85 8.01
CA LEU A 96 -3.82 21.13 7.34
C LEU A 96 -5.15 21.80 7.65
N LYS A 97 -6.24 21.02 7.77
CA LYS A 97 -7.61 21.55 7.96
C LYS A 97 -8.03 21.64 9.43
N GLY A 98 -7.26 21.05 10.34
CA GLY A 98 -7.66 20.89 11.74
C GLY A 98 -8.60 19.70 11.95
N LYS A 99 -9.35 19.72 13.06
CA LYS A 99 -10.24 18.61 13.44
C LYS A 99 -11.34 18.42 12.41
N LEU A 100 -11.59 17.18 12.03
CA LEU A 100 -12.75 16.80 11.23
C LEU A 100 -14.03 17.03 12.03
N SER A 101 -15.11 17.39 11.35
CA SER A 101 -16.43 17.34 11.98
C SER A 101 -16.79 15.88 12.32
N GLU A 102 -17.62 15.67 13.33
CA GLU A 102 -18.05 14.33 13.72
C GLU A 102 -18.71 13.58 12.56
N LYS A 103 -19.48 14.29 11.72
CA LYS A 103 -20.13 13.74 10.52
C LYS A 103 -19.11 13.21 9.52
N GLU A 104 -18.05 13.98 9.25
CA GLU A 104 -16.97 13.56 8.33
C GLU A 104 -16.17 12.41 8.92
N GLY A 105 -15.78 12.52 10.19
CA GLY A 105 -15.05 11.47 10.90
C GLY A 105 -15.80 10.14 10.88
N ARG A 106 -17.12 10.17 11.14
CA ARG A 106 -18.00 8.99 11.08
C ARG A 106 -18.02 8.37 9.69
N LYS A 107 -18.13 9.18 8.63
CA LYS A 107 -18.11 8.69 7.23
C LYS A 107 -16.79 7.96 6.92
N LEU A 108 -15.66 8.58 7.25
CA LEU A 108 -14.34 7.98 6.97
C LEU A 108 -14.12 6.72 7.80
N PHE A 109 -14.55 6.71 9.06
CA PHE A 109 -14.44 5.54 9.93
C PHE A 109 -15.28 4.36 9.43
N GLN A 110 -16.51 4.61 8.95
CA GLN A 110 -17.35 3.57 8.34
C GLN A 110 -16.68 2.95 7.12
N GLN A 111 -16.09 3.76 6.23
CA GLN A 111 -15.33 3.27 5.09
C GLN A 111 -14.12 2.43 5.50
N LEU A 112 -13.46 2.81 6.61
CA LEU A 112 -12.31 2.08 7.14
C LEU A 112 -12.74 0.71 7.66
N MET A 113 -13.80 0.66 8.46
CA MET A 113 -14.32 -0.59 9.02
C MET A 113 -14.81 -1.54 7.92
N ASP A 114 -15.49 -1.01 6.90
CA ASP A 114 -15.94 -1.79 5.74
C ASP A 114 -14.76 -2.40 4.98
N ALA A 115 -13.73 -1.60 4.67
CA ALA A 115 -12.51 -2.08 4.02
C ALA A 115 -11.78 -3.16 4.84
N VAL A 116 -11.66 -2.95 6.15
CA VAL A 116 -10.99 -3.88 7.07
C VAL A 116 -11.77 -5.19 7.18
N SER A 117 -13.09 -5.12 7.37
CA SER A 117 -13.97 -6.30 7.42
C SER A 117 -13.85 -7.12 6.13
N TYR A 118 -13.96 -6.46 4.97
CA TYR A 118 -13.82 -7.10 3.67
C TYR A 118 -12.51 -7.86 3.51
N CYS A 119 -11.38 -7.29 3.95
CA CYS A 119 -10.07 -7.92 3.90
C CYS A 119 -9.97 -9.11 4.87
N HIS A 120 -10.47 -8.96 6.10
CA HIS A 120 -10.42 -9.98 7.14
C HIS A 120 -11.21 -11.24 6.75
N GLU A 121 -12.39 -11.08 6.15
CA GLU A 121 -13.18 -12.20 5.60
C GLU A 121 -12.44 -13.02 4.53
N ARG A 122 -11.40 -12.43 3.91
CA ARG A 122 -10.58 -13.05 2.86
C ARG A 122 -9.20 -13.47 3.37
N GLY A 123 -9.00 -13.46 4.69
CA GLY A 123 -7.75 -13.86 5.34
C GLY A 123 -6.59 -12.87 5.17
N VAL A 124 -6.86 -11.64 4.71
CA VAL A 124 -5.84 -10.58 4.59
C VAL A 124 -5.93 -9.66 5.80
N TYR A 125 -4.87 -9.63 6.59
CA TYR A 125 -4.80 -8.80 7.80
C TYR A 125 -3.81 -7.67 7.59
N HIS A 126 -4.18 -6.43 7.91
CA HIS A 126 -3.26 -5.30 7.75
C HIS A 126 -2.09 -5.37 8.74
N ARG A 127 -2.31 -5.69 10.02
CA ARG A 127 -1.27 -5.80 11.08
C ARG A 127 -0.39 -4.57 11.36
N ASP A 128 -0.50 -3.50 10.58
CA ASP A 128 0.18 -2.19 10.74
C ASP A 128 -0.73 -1.07 10.22
N LEU A 129 -2.01 -1.13 10.59
CA LEU A 129 -2.98 -0.13 10.16
C LEU A 129 -2.73 1.16 10.94
N LYS A 130 -2.30 2.19 10.22
CA LYS A 130 -1.94 3.50 10.76
C LYS A 130 -2.38 4.59 9.79
N PRO A 131 -2.55 5.85 10.24
CA PRO A 131 -3.05 6.94 9.40
C PRO A 131 -2.26 7.15 8.09
N GLU A 132 -0.95 6.89 8.09
CA GLU A 132 -0.09 7.01 6.91
C GLU A 132 -0.44 6.00 5.81
N ASN A 133 -1.08 4.87 6.18
CA ASN A 133 -1.54 3.84 5.23
C ASN A 133 -2.98 4.08 4.75
N VAL A 134 -3.56 5.24 5.07
CA VAL A 134 -4.91 5.63 4.63
C VAL A 134 -4.80 6.83 3.70
N LEU A 135 -4.96 6.57 2.41
CA LEU A 135 -4.97 7.60 1.37
C LEU A 135 -6.38 8.12 1.16
N VAL A 136 -6.50 9.30 0.54
CA VAL A 136 -7.78 9.91 0.19
C VAL A 136 -7.83 10.16 -1.31
N ASP A 137 -8.91 9.77 -1.97
CA ASP A 137 -9.11 10.06 -3.40
C ASP A 137 -9.59 11.50 -3.63
N ALA A 138 -9.67 11.92 -4.89
CA ALA A 138 -10.18 13.25 -5.26
C ALA A 138 -11.65 13.52 -4.82
N LYS A 139 -12.42 12.47 -4.49
CA LYS A 139 -13.81 12.57 -4.03
C LYS A 139 -13.92 12.60 -2.50
N GLY A 140 -12.78 12.56 -1.78
CA GLY A 140 -12.76 12.55 -0.33
C GLY A 140 -13.12 11.19 0.30
N ASN A 141 -13.01 10.09 -0.45
CA ASN A 141 -13.15 8.75 0.10
C ASN A 141 -11.79 8.16 0.43
N ILE A 142 -11.73 7.34 1.49
CA ILE A 142 -10.48 6.71 1.85
C ILE A 142 -10.14 5.52 0.96
N LYS A 143 -8.86 5.24 0.84
CA LYS A 143 -8.26 4.08 0.20
C LYS A 143 -7.18 3.55 1.11
N VAL A 144 -7.40 2.39 1.72
CA VAL A 144 -6.38 1.76 2.55
C VAL A 144 -5.33 1.10 1.65
N SER A 145 -4.07 1.48 1.84
CA SER A 145 -2.91 0.96 1.11
C SER A 145 -2.13 -0.06 1.94
N ASP A 146 -1.12 -0.70 1.33
CA ASP A 146 -0.11 -1.51 2.03
C ASP A 146 -0.61 -2.73 2.84
N PHE A 147 -1.84 -3.19 2.60
CA PHE A 147 -2.30 -4.51 3.04
C PHE A 147 -1.35 -5.64 2.58
N GLY A 148 -1.18 -6.66 3.43
CA GLY A 148 -0.55 -7.95 3.10
C GLY A 148 0.99 -7.99 3.15
N LEU A 149 1.71 -6.88 3.10
CA LEU A 149 3.18 -6.85 3.25
C LEU A 149 3.67 -6.36 4.62
N SER A 150 2.77 -5.74 5.38
CA SER A 150 2.95 -5.34 6.78
C SER A 150 2.95 -6.51 7.76
N ALA A 151 2.48 -7.70 7.32
CA ALA A 151 2.55 -8.95 8.06
C ALA A 151 3.94 -9.59 8.08
N LEU A 152 4.87 -9.07 7.28
CA LEU A 152 6.24 -9.55 7.22
C LEU A 152 7.00 -9.02 8.45
N PRO A 153 7.95 -9.80 9.00
CA PRO A 153 8.74 -9.37 10.14
C PRO A 153 9.33 -7.98 9.89
N GLN A 154 8.90 -6.99 10.67
CA GLN A 154 9.63 -5.73 10.77
C GLN A 154 10.91 -6.08 11.54
N HIS A 155 12.07 -5.67 11.03
CA HIS A 155 13.29 -5.78 11.82
C HIS A 155 13.07 -4.97 13.09
N GLN A 156 12.82 -5.63 14.23
CA GLN A 156 12.82 -4.96 15.51
C GLN A 156 14.19 -4.30 15.64
N ARG A 157 14.23 -2.97 15.72
CA ARG A 157 15.38 -2.31 16.33
C ARG A 157 15.34 -2.75 17.78
N VAL A 158 16.15 -3.74 18.12
CA VAL A 158 16.45 -4.06 19.51
C VAL A 158 17.21 -2.85 20.04
N TRP A 159 16.53 -1.98 20.78
CA TRP A 159 17.21 -0.98 21.58
C TRP A 159 17.89 -1.75 22.72
N TYR A 160 19.19 -2.02 22.57
CA TYR A 160 20.00 -2.36 23.73
C TYR A 160 20.11 -1.08 24.56
N PHE A 161 19.29 -0.96 25.59
CA PHE A 161 19.62 -0.10 26.71
C PHE A 161 20.83 -0.75 27.40
N SER A 162 22.03 -0.25 27.11
CA SER A 162 23.16 -0.40 28.02
C SER A 162 22.88 0.53 29.21
N PHE A 163 22.69 -0.07 30.39
CA PHE A 163 22.78 0.62 31.66
C PHE A 163 24.21 1.13 31.88
#